data_AF-A0A934S9F2-F1
#
_entry.id   AF-A0A934S9F2-F1
#
_cell.length_a   1.000
_cell.length_b   1.000
_cell.length_c   1.000
_cell.angle_alpha   90.00
_cell.angle_beta   90.00
_cell.angle_gamma   90.00
#
_symmetry.space_group_name_H-M   'P 1'
#
loop_
_entity.id
_entity.type
_entity.pdbx_description
1 polymer ?
#
loop_
_entity_poly.entity_id
_entity_poly.type
_entity_poly.pdbx_seq_one_letter_code
_entity_poly.pdbx_strand_id
1 'polypeptide(L)'
;MSAKTPETNPKTATEPKEKPVLDPVEALEAVPLTPAEQDQALAAELVLGVLETADTEAARARQTADPAFALLVRQWQERMSGMAADMTPIMPPARARQRIRETLGLIAAPLSVDPTETTPWYRGPLGLVLLAAIAVGAYFLFR
;
A
#
# COMPACT_ATOMS: atom_id res chain seq x y z
N MET A 1 29.43 50.80 -72.65
CA MET A 1 28.20 50.87 -71.85
C MET A 1 28.18 49.69 -70.90
N SER A 2 28.06 50.00 -69.61
CA SER A 2 27.69 49.18 -68.44
C SER A 2 28.45 47.88 -68.12
N ALA A 3 29.12 47.96 -66.97
CA ALA A 3 29.62 46.88 -66.15
C ALA A 3 28.50 45.97 -65.62
N LYS A 4 28.84 44.70 -65.35
CA LYS A 4 28.52 44.01 -64.09
C LYS A 4 29.31 42.70 -63.97
N THR A 5 30.23 42.64 -63.00
CA THR A 5 30.72 41.37 -62.43
C THR A 5 29.65 40.84 -61.46
N PRO A 6 29.46 39.52 -61.36
CA PRO A 6 29.28 38.92 -60.04
C PRO A 6 30.17 37.66 -59.90
N GLU A 7 31.08 37.70 -58.95
CA GLU A 7 31.01 37.00 -57.66
C GLU A 7 31.58 35.57 -57.72
N THR A 8 32.84 35.49 -57.32
CA THR A 8 33.39 34.34 -56.61
C THR A 8 32.51 34.03 -55.39
N ASN A 9 31.91 32.85 -55.33
CA ASN A 9 31.46 32.28 -54.06
C ASN A 9 32.33 31.06 -53.70
N PRO A 10 33.35 31.24 -52.84
CA PRO A 10 34.06 30.16 -52.19
C PRO A 10 33.41 29.90 -50.83
N LYS A 11 32.57 28.86 -50.72
CA LYS A 11 32.24 28.11 -49.49
C LYS A 11 30.97 27.30 -49.72
N THR A 12 31.12 26.04 -50.14
CA THR A 12 30.24 25.00 -49.59
C THR A 12 30.92 24.54 -48.31
N ALA A 13 30.61 25.27 -47.24
CA ALA A 13 30.99 24.88 -45.90
C ALA A 13 30.34 23.54 -45.59
N THR A 14 31.14 22.67 -44.97
CA THR A 14 30.77 21.43 -44.29
C THR A 14 29.34 21.47 -43.74
N GLU A 15 28.46 20.70 -44.37
CA GLU A 15 27.15 20.37 -43.83
C GLU A 15 27.36 19.76 -42.43
N PRO A 16 26.77 20.32 -41.36
CA PRO A 16 26.85 19.68 -40.05
C PRO A 16 26.10 18.36 -40.16
N LYS A 17 26.80 17.24 -39.90
CA LYS A 17 26.20 15.91 -39.80
C LYS A 17 24.94 16.00 -38.94
N GLU A 18 23.79 15.87 -39.60
CA GLU A 18 22.49 15.76 -38.95
C GLU A 18 22.58 14.57 -37.98
N LYS A 19 22.45 14.84 -36.69
CA LYS A 19 22.37 13.78 -35.68
C LYS A 19 21.17 12.91 -36.07
N PRO A 20 21.29 11.57 -35.99
CA PRO A 20 20.17 10.71 -36.31
C PRO A 20 18.98 11.14 -35.45
N VAL A 21 17.88 11.51 -36.10
CA VAL A 21 16.60 11.73 -35.43
C VAL A 21 16.14 10.35 -34.99
N LEU A 22 16.56 9.92 -33.80
CA LEU A 22 15.95 8.80 -33.10
C LEU A 22 14.46 9.14 -32.89
N ASP A 23 13.59 8.16 -33.07
CA ASP A 23 12.18 8.30 -32.73
C ASP A 23 12.08 8.86 -31.30
N PRO A 24 11.31 9.94 -31.05
CA PRO A 24 11.20 10.53 -29.72
C PRO A 24 10.85 9.51 -28.64
N VAL A 25 10.12 8.45 -28.99
CA VAL A 25 9.74 7.37 -28.06
C VAL A 25 10.93 6.46 -27.75
N GLU A 26 11.71 6.10 -28.76
CA GLU A 26 12.90 5.24 -28.63
C GLU A 26 14.04 5.97 -27.90
N ALA A 27 14.12 7.30 -28.07
CA ALA A 27 15.02 8.15 -27.30
C ALA A 27 14.61 8.29 -25.82
N LEU A 28 13.31 8.17 -25.49
CA LEU A 28 12.81 8.19 -24.11
C LEU A 28 13.00 6.84 -23.41
N GLU A 29 12.85 5.71 -24.13
CA GLU A 29 13.12 4.37 -23.58
C GLU A 29 14.62 4.15 -23.27
N ALA A 30 15.51 4.81 -24.01
CA ALA A 30 16.95 4.68 -23.82
C ALA A 30 17.52 5.45 -22.61
N VAL A 31 16.73 6.32 -21.96
CA VAL A 31 17.19 7.09 -20.79
C VAL A 31 16.92 6.29 -19.52
N PRO A 32 17.94 5.79 -18.81
CA PRO A 32 17.72 5.08 -17.57
C PRO A 32 17.15 6.02 -16.50
N LEU A 33 16.15 5.55 -15.77
CA LEU A 33 15.57 6.27 -14.64
C LEU A 33 16.65 6.60 -13.60
N THR A 34 16.63 7.81 -13.05
CA THR A 34 17.43 8.14 -11.88
C THR A 34 16.98 7.31 -10.67
N PRO A 35 17.83 7.13 -9.64
CA PRO A 35 17.42 6.37 -8.44
C PRO A 35 16.13 6.88 -7.77
N ALA A 36 15.94 8.20 -7.77
CA ALA A 36 14.72 8.80 -7.24
C ALA A 36 13.48 8.48 -8.10
N GLU A 37 13.62 8.47 -9.43
CA GLU A 37 12.54 8.08 -10.33
C GLU A 37 12.23 6.59 -10.26
N GLN A 38 13.24 5.74 -10.03
CA GLN A 38 13.05 4.30 -9.78
C GLN A 38 12.23 4.08 -8.50
N ASP A 39 12.52 4.82 -7.43
CA ASP A 39 11.74 4.73 -6.19
C ASP A 39 10.29 5.21 -6.38
N GLN A 40 10.07 6.24 -7.21
CA GLN A 40 8.73 6.70 -7.58
C GLN A 40 7.98 5.64 -8.39
N ALA A 41 8.64 5.02 -9.37
CA ALA A 41 8.07 3.96 -10.20
C ALA A 41 7.71 2.74 -9.35
N LEU A 42 8.63 2.26 -8.52
CA LEU A 42 8.40 1.11 -7.62
C LEU A 42 7.24 1.37 -6.64
N ALA A 43 7.15 2.59 -6.09
CA ALA A 43 6.03 2.95 -5.23
C ALA A 43 4.69 2.95 -5.99
N ALA A 44 4.67 3.46 -7.23
CA ALA A 44 3.49 3.45 -8.09
C ALA A 44 3.06 2.01 -8.43
N GLU A 45 4.01 1.16 -8.83
CA GLU A 45 3.78 -0.24 -9.18
C GLU A 45 3.23 -1.04 -8.00
N LEU A 46 3.76 -0.81 -6.79
CA LEU A 46 3.25 -1.40 -5.56
C LEU A 46 1.81 -0.97 -5.26
N VAL A 47 1.47 0.31 -5.48
CA VAL A 47 0.10 0.83 -5.27
C VAL A 47 -0.87 0.29 -6.31
N LEU A 48 -0.45 0.19 -7.56
CA LEU A 48 -1.25 -0.35 -8.67
C LEU A 48 -1.40 -1.88 -8.59
N GLY A 49 -0.49 -2.56 -7.88
CA GLY A 49 -0.49 -4.02 -7.78
C GLY A 49 -0.03 -4.72 -9.06
N VAL A 50 0.87 -4.09 -9.83
CA VAL A 50 1.41 -4.63 -11.10
C VAL A 50 2.72 -5.40 -10.93
N LEU A 51 3.27 -5.42 -9.71
CA LEU A 51 4.47 -6.19 -9.35
C LEU A 51 4.18 -7.69 -9.33
N GLU A 52 5.19 -8.50 -9.66
CA GLU A 52 5.16 -9.94 -9.39
C GLU A 52 5.11 -10.21 -7.88
N THR A 53 4.74 -11.43 -7.47
CA THR A 53 4.52 -11.76 -6.05
C THR A 53 5.78 -11.56 -5.21
N ALA A 54 6.95 -11.99 -5.70
CA ALA A 54 8.22 -11.82 -4.99
C ALA A 54 8.61 -10.35 -4.83
N ASP A 55 8.45 -9.55 -5.89
CA ASP A 55 8.76 -8.12 -5.86
C ASP A 55 7.79 -7.34 -4.97
N THR A 56 6.52 -7.76 -4.93
CA THR A 56 5.51 -7.20 -4.02
C THR A 56 5.90 -7.40 -2.56
N GLU A 57 6.38 -8.60 -2.18
CA GLU A 57 6.83 -8.89 -0.82
C GLU A 57 8.06 -8.07 -0.45
N ALA A 58 9.04 -7.98 -1.35
CA ALA A 58 10.24 -7.18 -1.15
C ALA A 58 9.90 -5.68 -0.99
N ALA A 59 9.06 -5.13 -1.85
CA ALA A 59 8.63 -3.74 -1.79
C ALA A 59 7.82 -3.45 -0.51
N ARG A 60 7.00 -4.40 -0.03
CA ARG A 60 6.25 -4.27 1.22
C ARG A 60 7.14 -4.37 2.46
N ALA A 61 8.16 -5.24 2.43
CA ALA A 61 9.18 -5.29 3.47
C ALA A 61 9.95 -3.97 3.54
N ARG A 62 10.35 -3.41 2.37
CA ARG A 62 10.96 -2.08 2.28
C ARG A 62 10.04 -0.99 2.82
N GLN A 63 8.76 -0.99 2.45
CA GLN A 63 7.75 -0.04 2.97
C GLN A 63 7.68 -0.04 4.51
N THR A 64 7.90 -1.20 5.13
CA THR A 64 7.88 -1.32 6.59
C THR A 64 9.17 -0.78 7.24
N ALA A 65 10.30 -0.93 6.55
CA ALA A 65 11.63 -0.57 7.07
C ALA A 65 12.09 0.86 6.74
N ASP A 66 11.62 1.43 5.62
CA ASP A 66 12.06 2.73 5.09
C ASP A 66 10.91 3.77 5.15
N PRO A 67 10.96 4.73 6.09
CA PRO A 67 9.93 5.77 6.21
C PRO A 67 9.81 6.68 4.99
N ALA A 68 10.90 6.92 4.25
CA ALA A 68 10.87 7.77 3.06
C ALA A 68 10.12 7.08 1.92
N PHE A 69 10.42 5.79 1.69
CA PHE A 69 9.68 4.99 0.72
C PHE A 69 8.21 4.81 1.14
N ALA A 70 7.93 4.62 2.44
CA ALA A 70 6.56 4.56 2.94
C ALA A 70 5.75 5.84 2.65
N LEU A 71 6.39 7.00 2.76
CA LEU A 71 5.80 8.30 2.40
C LEU A 71 5.49 8.39 0.90
N LEU A 72 6.39 7.91 0.03
CA LEU A 72 6.16 7.85 -1.41
C LEU A 72 4.95 6.96 -1.76
N VAL A 73 4.87 5.78 -1.15
CA VAL A 73 3.72 4.88 -1.34
C VAL A 73 2.42 5.56 -0.90
N ARG A 74 2.41 6.28 0.23
CA ARG A 74 1.22 7.03 0.66
C ARG A 74 0.82 8.14 -0.31
N GLN A 75 1.78 8.91 -0.82
CA GLN A 75 1.49 9.95 -1.83
C GLN A 75 0.86 9.36 -3.10
N TRP A 76 1.35 8.19 -3.54
CA TRP A 76 0.74 7.47 -4.65
C TRP A 76 -0.67 6.98 -4.32
N GLN A 77 -0.90 6.41 -3.13
CA GLN A 77 -2.24 6.01 -2.69
C GLN A 77 -3.23 7.19 -2.69
N GLU A 78 -2.81 8.34 -2.18
CA GLU A 78 -3.62 9.57 -2.19
C GLU A 78 -3.95 10.02 -3.62
N ARG A 79 -2.95 10.05 -4.52
CA ARG A 79 -3.15 10.40 -5.93
C ARG A 79 -4.14 9.46 -6.63
N MET A 80 -4.05 8.16 -6.35
CA MET A 80 -4.93 7.16 -6.97
C MET A 80 -6.33 7.14 -6.35
N SER A 81 -6.47 7.53 -5.09
CA SER A 81 -7.78 7.54 -4.40
C SER A 81 -8.82 8.41 -5.10
N GLY A 82 -8.41 9.50 -5.73
CA GLY A 82 -9.29 10.39 -6.48
C GLY A 82 -9.93 9.74 -7.71
N MET A 83 -9.28 8.75 -8.33
CA MET A 83 -9.82 8.07 -9.52
C MET A 83 -11.10 7.29 -9.20
N ALA A 84 -11.25 6.85 -7.95
CA ALA A 84 -12.44 6.11 -7.51
C ALA A 84 -13.67 7.02 -7.31
N ALA A 85 -13.49 8.34 -7.20
CA ALA A 85 -14.57 9.27 -6.88
C ALA A 85 -15.64 9.36 -7.98
N ASP A 86 -15.22 9.23 -9.25
CA ASP A 86 -16.11 9.30 -10.41
C ASP A 86 -16.68 7.93 -10.82
N MET A 87 -16.29 6.86 -10.12
CA MET A 87 -16.79 5.50 -10.41
C MET A 87 -18.22 5.32 -9.87
N THR A 88 -19.08 4.67 -10.65
CA THR A 88 -20.44 4.33 -10.20
C THR A 88 -20.38 3.32 -9.05
N PRO A 89 -20.89 3.65 -7.84
CA PRO A 89 -20.86 2.72 -6.72
C PRO A 89 -21.74 1.49 -6.98
N ILE A 90 -21.21 0.31 -6.69
CA ILE A 90 -21.98 -0.93 -6.66
C ILE A 90 -22.20 -1.39 -5.22
N MET A 91 -23.41 -1.85 -4.89
CA MET A 91 -23.72 -2.32 -3.54
C MET A 91 -22.98 -3.64 -3.27
N PRO A 92 -22.13 -3.74 -2.22
CA PRO A 92 -21.48 -4.99 -1.88
C PRO A 92 -22.51 -6.02 -1.37
N PRO A 93 -22.29 -7.33 -1.58
CA PRO A 93 -23.16 -8.36 -1.01
C PRO A 93 -23.27 -8.23 0.51
N ALA A 94 -24.50 -8.28 1.05
CA ALA A 94 -24.75 -8.10 2.47
C ALA A 94 -23.93 -9.07 3.35
N ARG A 95 -23.75 -10.33 2.89
CA ARG A 95 -22.94 -11.34 3.57
C ARG A 95 -21.47 -10.92 3.73
N ALA A 96 -20.91 -10.25 2.73
CA ALA A 96 -19.50 -9.82 2.76
C ALA A 96 -19.31 -8.73 3.81
N ARG A 97 -20.24 -7.76 3.85
CA ARG A 97 -20.27 -6.71 4.87
C ARG A 97 -20.45 -7.28 6.28
N GLN A 98 -21.34 -8.27 6.45
CA GLN A 98 -21.54 -8.97 7.71
C GLN A 98 -20.24 -9.62 8.20
N ARG A 99 -19.63 -10.47 7.36
CA ARG A 99 -18.39 -11.19 7.67
C ARG A 99 -17.24 -10.26 8.05
N ILE A 100 -17.09 -9.14 7.34
CA ILE A 100 -16.04 -8.14 7.64
C ILE A 100 -16.24 -7.56 9.05
N ARG A 101 -17.48 -7.18 9.40
CA ARG A 101 -17.75 -6.61 10.73
C ARG A 101 -17.52 -7.62 11.85
N GLU A 102 -17.89 -8.88 11.65
CA GLU A 102 -17.63 -9.96 12.62
C GLU A 102 -16.13 -10.21 12.77
N THR A 103 -15.38 -10.31 11.65
CA THR A 103 -13.93 -10.56 11.66
C THR A 103 -13.16 -9.44 12.35
N LEU A 104 -13.60 -8.19 12.18
CA LEU A 104 -13.02 -7.03 12.83
C LEU A 104 -13.51 -6.83 14.28
N GLY A 105 -14.40 -7.70 14.79
CA GLY A 105 -14.97 -7.58 16.14
C GLY A 105 -15.90 -6.37 16.32
N LEU A 106 -16.36 -5.75 15.21
CA LEU A 106 -17.27 -4.60 15.24
C LEU A 106 -18.70 -5.01 15.62
N ILE A 107 -19.06 -6.28 15.40
CA ILE A 107 -20.32 -6.88 15.83
C ILE A 107 -20.04 -8.30 16.32
N ALA A 108 -20.82 -8.77 17.30
CA ALA A 108 -20.87 -10.18 17.64
C ALA A 108 -21.63 -10.95 16.55
N ALA A 109 -21.17 -12.16 16.22
CA ALA A 109 -21.93 -13.02 15.31
C ALA A 109 -23.28 -13.35 15.97
N PRO A 110 -24.40 -13.26 15.23
CA PRO A 110 -25.69 -13.66 15.78
C PRO A 110 -25.59 -15.11 16.27
N LEU A 111 -26.00 -15.38 17.52
CA LEU A 111 -25.91 -16.68 18.19
C LEU A 111 -24.50 -17.13 18.64
N SER A 112 -23.49 -16.25 18.63
CA SER A 112 -22.19 -16.57 19.29
C SER A 112 -22.29 -16.57 20.81
N VAL A 113 -23.31 -15.91 21.35
CA VAL A 113 -23.65 -15.93 22.77
C VAL A 113 -24.78 -16.92 22.92
N ASP A 114 -24.51 -18.03 23.61
CA ASP A 114 -25.56 -18.96 23.99
C ASP A 114 -26.38 -18.32 25.12
N PRO A 115 -27.67 -17.98 24.89
CA PRO A 115 -28.51 -17.36 25.92
C PRO A 115 -28.82 -18.31 27.09
N THR A 116 -28.49 -19.59 26.95
CA THR A 116 -28.65 -20.63 27.98
C THR A 116 -27.36 -20.93 28.73
N GLU A 117 -26.24 -20.27 28.39
CA GLU A 117 -24.98 -20.42 29.11
C GLU A 117 -25.09 -19.82 30.51
N THR A 118 -25.42 -20.65 31.50
CA THR A 118 -25.37 -20.25 32.90
C THR A 118 -23.91 -20.26 33.34
N THR A 119 -23.32 -19.09 33.56
CA THR A 119 -21.99 -19.00 34.19
C THR A 119 -22.07 -19.68 35.57
N PRO A 120 -21.26 -20.71 35.84
CA PRO A 120 -21.32 -21.41 37.12
C PRO A 120 -21.06 -20.46 38.29
N TRP A 121 -21.86 -20.56 39.34
CA TRP A 121 -21.82 -19.64 40.49
C TRP A 121 -20.44 -19.52 41.16
N TYR A 122 -19.63 -20.59 41.09
CA TYR A 122 -18.26 -20.64 41.62
C TYR A 122 -17.23 -19.88 40.75
N ARG A 123 -17.58 -19.43 39.55
CA ARG A 123 -16.72 -18.58 38.70
C ARG A 123 -16.90 -17.08 38.95
N GLY A 124 -17.85 -16.71 39.82
CA GLY A 124 -18.07 -15.34 40.28
C GLY A 124 -17.35 -15.05 41.62
N PRO A 125 -17.57 -13.85 42.20
CA PRO A 125 -16.91 -13.44 43.45
C PRO A 125 -17.17 -14.40 44.63
N LEU A 126 -18.27 -15.16 44.61
CA LEU A 126 -18.57 -16.21 45.60
C LEU A 126 -17.55 -17.36 45.60
N GLY A 127 -16.95 -17.70 44.46
CA GLY A 127 -15.89 -18.71 44.38
C GLY A 127 -14.60 -18.27 45.07
N LEU A 128 -14.26 -16.99 44.99
CA LEU A 128 -13.12 -16.41 45.70
C LEU A 128 -13.33 -16.42 47.22
N VAL A 129 -14.55 -16.14 47.69
CA VAL A 129 -14.90 -16.21 49.12
C VAL A 129 -14.76 -17.64 49.64
N LEU A 130 -15.22 -18.64 48.88
CA LEU A 130 -15.11 -20.05 49.29
C LEU A 130 -13.65 -20.51 49.38
N LEU A 131 -12.80 -20.14 48.41
CA LEU A 131 -11.37 -20.42 48.44
C LEU A 131 -10.68 -19.75 49.64
N ALA A 132 -11.01 -18.49 49.93
CA ALA A 132 -10.48 -17.77 51.08
C ALA A 132 -10.87 -18.44 52.41
N ALA A 133 -12.12 -18.89 52.55
CA ALA A 133 -12.60 -19.59 53.74
C ALA A 133 -11.86 -20.93 53.97
N ILE A 134 -11.60 -21.70 52.90
CA ILE A 134 -10.81 -22.95 52.98
C ILE A 134 -9.37 -22.66 53.44
N ALA A 135 -8.73 -21.62 52.89
CA ALA A 135 -7.38 -21.24 53.27
C ALA A 135 -7.27 -20.81 54.76
N VAL A 136 -8.25 -20.05 55.26
CA VAL A 136 -8.32 -19.66 56.69
C VAL A 136 -8.51 -20.89 57.58
N GLY A 137 -9.41 -21.82 57.20
CA GLY A 137 -9.63 -23.06 57.96
C GLY A 137 -8.37 -23.94 58.03
N ALA A 138 -7.65 -24.09 56.90
CA ALA A 138 -6.39 -24.83 56.86
C ALA A 138 -5.30 -24.20 57.73
N TYR A 139 -5.19 -22.86 57.73
CA TYR A 139 -4.26 -22.14 58.60
C TYR A 139 -4.51 -22.40 60.09
N PHE A 140 -5.78 -22.43 60.51
CA PHE A 140 -6.13 -22.72 61.91
C PHE A 140 -5.91 -24.18 62.32
N LEU A 141 -5.97 -25.12 61.36
CA LEU A 141 -5.74 -26.54 61.63
C LEU A 141 -4.25 -26.89 61.73
N PHE A 142 -3.39 -26.14 61.02
CA PHE A 142 -1.93 -26.35 60.96
C PHE A 142 -1.13 -25.44 61.90
N ARG A 143 -1.82 -24.65 62.74
CA ARG A 143 -1.24 -23.77 63.75
C ARG A 143 -1.34 -24.40 65.13
#